data_AF-A0A0S7Y8E5-F1
#
_entry.id   AF-A0A0S7Y8E5-F1
#
_cell.length_a   1.000
_cell.length_b   1.000
_cell.length_c   1.000
_cell.angle_alpha   90.00
_cell.angle_beta   90.00
_cell.angle_gamma   90.00
#
_symmetry.space_group_name_H-M   'P 1'
#
loop_
_entity.id
_entity.type
_entity.pdbx_description
1 polymer ?
#
loop_
_entity_poly.entity_id
_entity_poly.type
_entity_poly.pdbx_seq_one_letter_code
_entity_poly.pdbx_strand_id
1 'polypeptide(L)'
;MFLLCFLTVTTVVWQEDFTQETPTMNQLYDYTIDIDYRDGVVSLTGEPQFNDFTAAWFYVDEDIAFRDTDVLELVVKIKSNNVRLRYFYRREDRAVYFCGERIIQADDQWQKVEIPFSEAQPFYGSDYPLALTPGTKPCLYLFISNELPGTFDVEIDWISISHAFLKKEER
;
A
#
# COMPACT_ATOMS: atom_id res chain seq x y z
N MET A 1 -34.29 -13.36 -41.98
CA MET A 1 -34.86 -12.68 -40.80
C MET A 1 -34.96 -13.70 -39.66
N PHE A 2 -33.99 -13.67 -38.75
CA PHE A 2 -33.90 -14.32 -37.41
C PHE A 2 -32.50 -13.88 -36.91
N LEU A 3 -32.40 -12.63 -36.43
CA LEU A 3 -32.44 -12.20 -35.03
C LEU A 3 -31.36 -12.84 -34.14
N LEU A 4 -30.47 -11.94 -33.70
CA LEU A 4 -29.37 -12.03 -32.75
C LEU A 4 -29.51 -13.01 -31.58
N CYS A 5 -28.37 -13.58 -31.19
CA CYS A 5 -27.87 -13.48 -29.81
C CYS A 5 -26.33 -13.33 -29.85
N PHE A 6 -25.86 -12.12 -30.16
CA PHE A 6 -24.49 -11.74 -29.79
C PHE A 6 -24.51 -11.49 -28.28
N LEU A 7 -24.06 -12.48 -27.50
CA LEU A 7 -23.67 -12.28 -26.11
C LEU A 7 -22.41 -11.43 -26.11
N THR A 8 -22.56 -10.11 -26.10
CA THR A 8 -21.50 -9.22 -25.63
C THR A 8 -21.36 -9.46 -24.14
N VAL A 9 -20.43 -10.33 -23.77
CA VAL A 9 -19.93 -10.41 -22.40
C VAL A 9 -19.21 -9.10 -22.15
N THR A 10 -19.93 -8.12 -21.62
CA THR A 10 -19.33 -6.97 -20.98
C THR A 10 -18.70 -7.50 -19.71
N THR A 11 -17.41 -7.87 -19.79
CA THR A 11 -16.58 -8.01 -18.60
C THR A 11 -16.57 -6.63 -17.95
N VAL A 12 -17.38 -6.47 -16.91
CA VAL A 12 -17.22 -5.38 -15.95
C VAL A 12 -15.85 -5.64 -15.33
N VAL A 13 -14.82 -5.00 -15.89
CA VAL A 13 -13.54 -4.82 -15.22
C VAL A 13 -13.85 -3.91 -14.06
N TRP A 14 -14.15 -4.53 -12.92
CA TRP A 14 -14.28 -3.82 -11.66
C TRP A 14 -12.84 -3.51 -11.23
N GLN A 15 -12.29 -2.50 -11.88
CA GLN A 15 -11.13 -1.77 -11.39
C GLN A 15 -11.72 -0.90 -10.28
N GLU A 16 -11.54 -1.33 -9.03
CA GLU A 16 -11.62 -0.39 -7.91
C GLU A 16 -10.42 0.55 -8.08
N ASP A 17 -10.61 1.54 -8.96
CA ASP A 17 -9.88 2.78 -8.82
C ASP A 17 -10.29 3.28 -7.43
N PHE A 18 -9.41 3.12 -6.46
CA PHE A 18 -9.49 3.86 -5.21
C PHE A 18 -9.33 5.34 -5.57
N THR A 19 -10.38 5.96 -6.11
CA THR A 19 -10.58 7.41 -6.14
C THR A 19 -11.05 7.88 -4.77
N GLN A 20 -10.47 7.32 -3.70
CA GLN A 20 -10.41 8.03 -2.44
C GLN A 20 -9.17 8.91 -2.56
N GLU A 21 -9.38 10.22 -2.44
CA GLU A 21 -8.33 11.17 -2.09
C GLU A 21 -7.37 10.45 -1.14
N THR A 22 -6.09 10.32 -1.51
CA THR A 22 -5.10 9.47 -0.83
C THR A 22 -5.37 9.50 0.66
N PRO A 23 -5.76 8.37 1.30
CA PRO A 23 -6.24 8.38 2.68
C PRO A 23 -5.25 9.17 3.52
N THR A 24 -5.74 10.18 4.25
CA THR A 24 -4.90 11.20 4.91
C THR A 24 -3.74 10.51 5.62
N MET A 25 -2.54 10.63 5.05
CA MET A 25 -1.33 10.07 5.62
C MET A 25 -1.09 10.71 6.98
N ASN A 26 -0.87 9.87 7.97
CA ASN A 26 -0.64 10.22 9.35
C ASN A 26 0.86 10.08 9.66
N GLN A 27 1.31 10.89 10.60
CA GLN A 27 2.67 10.83 11.15
C GLN A 27 2.66 9.98 12.43
N LEU A 28 3.73 9.22 12.68
CA LEU A 28 3.96 8.61 13.99
C LEU A 28 4.50 9.66 14.97
N TYR A 29 4.03 9.63 16.23
CA TYR A 29 4.12 10.74 17.20
C TYR A 29 5.55 11.27 17.50
N ASP A 30 6.58 10.46 17.30
CA ASP A 30 7.99 10.79 17.59
C ASP A 30 8.84 11.13 16.35
N TYR A 31 8.21 11.20 15.18
CA TYR A 31 8.88 11.28 13.89
C TYR A 31 8.79 12.72 13.38
N THR A 32 9.79 13.23 12.66
CA THR A 32 9.73 14.56 12.01
C THR A 32 9.67 14.36 10.50
N ILE A 33 8.46 14.37 9.95
CA ILE A 33 8.20 14.29 8.51
C ILE A 33 7.20 15.40 8.14
N ASP A 34 7.49 16.10 7.05
CA ASP A 34 6.54 16.98 6.41
C ASP A 34 5.78 16.18 5.35
N ILE A 35 4.44 16.22 5.43
CA ILE A 35 3.53 15.57 4.48
C ILE A 35 2.79 16.69 3.75
N ASP A 36 2.97 16.78 2.45
CA ASP A 36 2.34 17.78 1.61
C ASP A 36 1.59 17.13 0.43
N TYR A 37 0.45 17.72 0.08
CA TYR A 37 -0.44 17.21 -0.98
C TYR A 37 -0.50 18.24 -2.10
N ARG A 38 0.05 17.91 -3.27
CA ARG A 38 0.09 18.82 -4.43
C ARG A 38 -0.26 18.08 -5.71
N ASP A 39 -1.26 18.58 -6.43
CA ASP A 39 -1.62 18.09 -7.76
C ASP A 39 -1.87 16.57 -7.83
N GLY A 40 -2.42 15.97 -6.76
CA GLY A 40 -2.67 14.54 -6.65
C GLY A 40 -1.49 13.71 -6.13
N VAL A 41 -0.31 14.31 -5.97
CA VAL A 41 0.90 13.68 -5.43
C VAL A 41 1.04 13.97 -3.94
N VAL A 42 1.47 12.96 -3.18
CA VAL A 42 1.89 13.12 -1.78
C VAL A 42 3.42 13.23 -1.72
N SER A 43 3.92 14.32 -1.17
CA SER A 43 5.34 14.55 -0.90
C SER A 43 5.63 14.29 0.57
N LEU A 44 6.61 13.43 0.82
CA LEU A 44 7.11 13.08 2.14
C LEU A 44 8.56 13.54 2.26
N THR A 45 8.82 14.53 3.11
CA THR A 45 10.18 15.06 3.31
C THR A 45 10.58 15.03 4.78
N GLY A 46 11.84 14.71 5.07
CA GLY A 46 12.35 14.71 6.43
C GLY A 46 13.87 14.52 6.51
N GLU A 47 14.40 14.57 7.73
CA GLU A 47 15.82 14.33 8.01
C GLU A 47 15.99 13.37 9.20
N PRO A 48 15.63 12.08 9.02
CA PRO A 48 15.69 11.08 10.08
C PRO A 48 17.10 10.92 10.66
N GLN A 49 17.19 10.90 11.98
CA GLN A 49 18.44 10.64 12.71
C GLN A 49 18.75 9.14 12.84
N PHE A 50 17.73 8.28 12.73
CA PHE A 50 17.85 6.83 12.82
C PHE A 50 17.13 6.14 11.65
N ASN A 51 17.38 4.85 11.45
CA ASN A 51 16.59 4.03 10.52
C ASN A 51 15.16 3.83 11.07
N ASP A 52 14.17 3.72 10.17
CA ASP A 52 12.76 3.53 10.56
C ASP A 52 12.28 4.64 11.53
N PHE A 53 12.77 5.88 11.36
CA PHE A 53 12.58 7.04 12.26
C PHE A 53 11.85 8.22 11.61
N THR A 54 11.58 8.15 10.31
CA THR A 54 10.69 9.04 9.55
C THR A 54 9.66 8.14 8.90
N ALA A 55 8.38 8.24 9.28
CA ALA A 55 7.35 7.28 8.94
C ALA A 55 6.02 8.02 8.74
N ALA A 56 5.56 8.01 7.49
CA ALA A 56 4.16 8.26 7.19
C ALA A 56 3.43 6.92 7.17
N TRP A 57 2.17 6.93 7.59
CA TRP A 57 1.34 5.74 7.52
C TRP A 57 -0.10 6.10 7.21
N PHE A 58 -0.80 5.18 6.56
CA PHE A 58 -2.25 5.26 6.45
C PHE A 58 -2.84 3.87 6.63
N TYR A 59 -4.16 3.83 6.69
CA TYR A 59 -4.90 2.59 6.76
C TYR A 59 -6.10 2.68 5.81
N VAL A 60 -6.58 1.51 5.42
CA VAL A 60 -7.82 1.37 4.66
C VAL A 60 -8.85 0.75 5.60
N ASP A 61 -9.98 1.44 5.74
CA ASP A 61 -11.09 1.01 6.57
C ASP A 61 -11.79 -0.25 6.03
N GLU A 62 -12.74 -0.75 6.82
CA GLU A 62 -13.39 -2.04 6.68
C GLU A 62 -13.99 -2.32 5.27
N ASP A 63 -14.31 -3.60 5.01
CA ASP A 63 -15.01 -4.13 3.82
C ASP A 63 -14.20 -4.47 2.56
N ILE A 64 -12.86 -4.58 2.64
CA ILE A 64 -12.04 -5.14 1.56
C ILE A 64 -11.46 -6.49 1.97
N ALA A 65 -11.66 -7.51 1.12
CA ALA A 65 -11.17 -8.87 1.33
C ALA A 65 -9.89 -9.11 0.51
N PHE A 66 -8.75 -9.15 1.19
CA PHE A 66 -7.47 -9.43 0.56
C PHE A 66 -7.15 -10.92 0.48
N ARG A 67 -6.48 -11.30 -0.61
CA ARG A 67 -5.98 -12.65 -0.92
C ARG A 67 -4.46 -12.65 -0.97
N ASP A 68 -3.86 -13.82 -0.82
CA ASP A 68 -2.40 -13.99 -0.98
C ASP A 68 -1.91 -13.77 -2.41
N THR A 69 -2.81 -13.86 -3.40
CA THR A 69 -2.54 -13.56 -4.80
C THR A 69 -2.59 -12.07 -5.13
N ASP A 70 -3.03 -11.23 -4.20
CA ASP A 70 -3.15 -9.79 -4.46
C ASP A 70 -1.78 -9.13 -4.49
N VAL A 71 -1.69 -8.02 -5.20
CA VAL A 71 -0.45 -7.26 -5.38
C VAL A 71 -0.70 -5.83 -4.91
N LEU A 72 0.14 -5.36 -3.99
CA LEU A 72 0.23 -3.95 -3.65
C LEU A 72 1.05 -3.23 -4.71
N GLU A 73 0.45 -2.22 -5.32
CA GLU A 73 1.05 -1.40 -6.34
C GLU A 73 1.26 0.02 -5.83
N LEU A 74 2.44 0.57 -6.08
CA LEU A 74 2.83 1.92 -5.68
C LEU A 74 3.57 2.58 -6.84
N VAL A 75 3.16 3.79 -7.23
CA VAL A 75 3.97 4.64 -8.11
C VAL A 75 4.63 5.72 -7.28
N VAL A 76 5.96 5.66 -7.24
CA VAL A 76 6.78 6.44 -6.33
C VAL A 76 8.00 6.98 -7.06
N LYS A 77 8.50 8.13 -6.62
CA LYS A 77 9.77 8.72 -7.00
C LYS A 77 10.55 9.02 -5.72
N ILE A 78 11.78 8.51 -5.63
CA ILE A 78 12.56 8.51 -4.39
C ILE A 78 13.84 9.29 -4.64
N LYS A 79 13.82 10.60 -4.36
CA LYS A 79 14.91 11.51 -4.69
C LYS A 79 16.11 11.37 -3.75
N SER A 80 15.85 10.96 -2.51
CA SER A 80 16.90 10.75 -1.51
C SER A 80 16.52 9.67 -0.52
N ASN A 81 17.47 8.78 -0.24
CA ASN A 81 17.38 7.65 0.69
C ASN A 81 16.43 6.55 0.21
N ASN A 82 16.72 5.30 0.58
CA ASN A 82 15.83 4.21 0.23
C ASN A 82 14.58 4.24 1.12
N VAL A 83 13.49 3.70 0.58
CA VAL A 83 12.21 3.61 1.29
C VAL A 83 12.00 2.20 1.79
N ARG A 84 11.73 2.06 3.08
CA ARG A 84 11.18 0.86 3.68
C ARG A 84 9.66 0.97 3.69
N LEU A 85 9.02 0.09 2.94
CA LEU A 85 7.58 -0.06 2.94
C LEU A 85 7.23 -1.30 3.76
N ARG A 86 6.45 -1.11 4.84
CA ARG A 86 5.91 -2.20 5.66
C ARG A 86 4.39 -2.18 5.57
N TYR A 87 3.77 -3.31 5.35
CA TYR A 87 2.33 -3.41 5.22
C TYR A 87 1.77 -4.53 6.09
N PHE A 88 0.57 -4.31 6.61
CA PHE A 88 -0.18 -5.28 7.40
C PHE A 88 -1.57 -5.41 6.81
N TYR A 89 -1.92 -6.58 6.30
CA TYR A 89 -3.26 -6.82 5.77
C TYR A 89 -3.96 -7.96 6.49
N ARG A 90 -5.29 -7.91 6.56
CA ARG A 90 -6.11 -8.99 7.08
C ARG A 90 -6.68 -9.79 5.92
N ARG A 91 -6.58 -11.11 6.01
CA ARG A 91 -7.30 -12.02 5.13
C ARG A 91 -8.70 -12.28 5.68
N GLU A 92 -9.66 -12.49 4.79
CA GLU A 92 -11.03 -12.83 5.17
C GLU A 92 -11.11 -14.18 5.93
N ASP A 93 -10.23 -15.13 5.58
CA ASP A 93 -10.20 -16.48 6.15
C ASP A 93 -9.42 -16.61 7.47
N ARG A 94 -8.79 -15.52 7.94
CA ARG A 94 -7.88 -15.54 9.10
C ARG A 94 -8.13 -14.35 10.03
N ALA A 95 -8.18 -14.61 11.33
CA ALA A 95 -8.32 -13.55 12.34
C ALA A 95 -7.00 -12.81 12.68
N VAL A 96 -5.94 -12.99 11.88
CA VAL A 96 -4.61 -12.41 12.12
C VAL A 96 -4.18 -11.53 10.97
N TYR A 97 -3.34 -10.52 11.25
CA TYR A 97 -2.67 -9.76 10.21
C TYR A 97 -1.56 -10.59 9.57
N PHE A 98 -1.27 -10.29 8.31
CA PHE A 98 -0.09 -10.73 7.60
C PHE A 98 0.79 -9.51 7.37
N CYS A 99 2.07 -9.63 7.71
CA CYS A 99 3.06 -8.57 7.60
C CYS A 99 4.01 -8.87 6.45
N GLY A 100 4.18 -7.90 5.56
CA GLY A 100 5.24 -7.91 4.56
C GLY A 100 6.07 -6.64 4.64
N GLU A 101 7.29 -6.72 4.12
CA GLU A 101 8.22 -5.61 4.10
C GLU A 101 9.01 -5.61 2.79
N ARG A 102 9.22 -4.42 2.22
CA ARG A 102 10.01 -4.23 1.02
C ARG A 102 10.89 -2.98 1.15
N ILE A 103 12.13 -3.09 0.68
CA ILE A 103 13.00 -1.93 0.48
C ILE A 103 12.94 -1.53 -0.99
N ILE A 104 12.62 -0.26 -1.25
CA ILE A 104 12.55 0.36 -2.57
C ILE A 104 13.76 1.27 -2.70
N GLN A 105 14.54 1.06 -3.76
CA GLN A 105 15.79 1.80 -3.98
C GLN A 105 15.48 3.22 -4.48
N ALA A 106 16.34 4.17 -4.07
CA ALA A 106 16.27 5.53 -4.56
C ALA A 106 16.40 5.59 -6.09
N ASP A 107 15.48 6.33 -6.72
CA ASP A 107 15.45 6.61 -8.15
C ASP A 107 14.79 7.98 -8.34
N ASP A 108 15.47 8.86 -9.07
CA ASP A 108 14.96 10.21 -9.36
C ASP A 108 13.89 10.22 -10.46
N GLN A 109 13.60 9.05 -11.05
CA GLN A 109 12.48 8.80 -11.95
C GLN A 109 11.29 8.15 -11.23
N TRP A 110 10.11 8.33 -11.80
CA TRP A 110 8.91 7.61 -11.36
C TRP A 110 9.06 6.12 -11.66
N GLN A 111 8.88 5.29 -10.63
CA GLN A 111 8.92 3.83 -10.72
C GLN A 111 7.60 3.24 -10.22
N LYS A 112 7.12 2.21 -10.93
CA LYS A 112 6.02 1.35 -10.48
C LYS A 112 6.62 0.19 -9.67
N VAL A 113 6.23 0.07 -8.42
CA VAL A 113 6.63 -1.00 -7.50
C VAL A 113 5.45 -1.94 -7.30
N GLU A 114 5.69 -3.23 -7.51
CA GLU A 114 4.69 -4.29 -7.34
C GLU A 114 5.15 -5.25 -6.25
N ILE A 115 4.33 -5.43 -5.21
CA ILE A 115 4.66 -6.21 -4.02
C ILE A 115 3.58 -7.28 -3.82
N PRO A 116 3.85 -8.54 -4.17
CA PRO A 116 2.90 -9.64 -3.97
C PRO A 116 2.65 -9.91 -2.48
N PHE A 117 1.38 -10.05 -2.11
CA PHE A 117 0.98 -10.42 -0.75
C PHE A 117 1.39 -11.84 -0.33
N SER A 118 1.75 -12.68 -1.31
CA SER A 118 2.30 -14.01 -1.09
C SER A 118 3.62 -14.03 -0.33
N GLU A 119 4.35 -12.91 -0.30
CA GLU A 119 5.61 -12.78 0.45
C GLU A 119 5.38 -12.52 1.95
N ALA A 120 4.18 -12.09 2.34
CA ALA A 120 3.85 -11.73 3.72
C ALA A 120 3.72 -12.95 4.64
N GLN A 121 4.07 -12.76 5.91
CA GLN A 121 4.01 -13.79 6.95
C GLN A 121 2.96 -13.46 8.01
N PRO A 122 2.33 -14.47 8.64
CA PRO A 122 1.43 -14.21 9.77
C PRO A 122 2.10 -13.41 10.87
N PHE A 123 1.41 -12.38 11.36
CA PHE A 123 1.87 -11.48 12.42
C PHE A 123 1.00 -11.65 13.66
N TYR A 124 1.63 -12.05 14.77
CA TYR A 124 0.97 -12.34 16.05
C TYR A 124 1.31 -11.34 17.15
N GLY A 125 1.69 -10.11 16.80
CA GLY A 125 1.92 -9.06 17.78
C GLY A 125 0.66 -8.81 18.62
N SER A 126 0.85 -8.53 19.92
CA SER A 126 -0.27 -8.44 20.86
C SER A 126 -1.23 -7.29 20.53
N ASP A 127 -0.69 -6.14 20.09
CA ASP A 127 -1.48 -4.92 19.93
C ASP A 127 -1.16 -4.08 18.69
N TYR A 128 0.01 -4.24 18.07
CA TYR A 128 0.36 -3.53 16.83
C TYR A 128 -0.11 -4.33 15.59
N PRO A 129 -0.56 -3.71 14.48
CA PRO A 129 -0.79 -2.27 14.27
C PRO A 129 -2.11 -1.72 14.85
N LEU A 130 -2.96 -2.57 15.44
CA LEU A 130 -4.30 -2.18 15.95
C LEU A 130 -4.28 -1.01 16.94
N ALA A 131 -3.22 -0.87 17.74
CA ALA A 131 -3.04 0.22 18.70
C ALA A 131 -3.03 1.62 18.06
N LEU A 132 -2.75 1.71 16.74
CA LEU A 132 -2.74 2.98 16.02
C LEU A 132 -4.15 3.50 15.71
N THR A 133 -5.15 2.63 15.67
CA THR A 133 -6.53 3.01 15.36
C THR A 133 -7.53 2.37 16.35
N PRO A 134 -7.49 2.76 17.64
CA PRO A 134 -8.31 2.14 18.68
C PRO A 134 -9.81 2.16 18.34
N GLY A 135 -10.45 1.00 18.39
CA GLY A 135 -11.89 0.85 18.13
C GLY A 135 -12.27 0.59 16.67
N THR A 136 -11.31 0.67 15.74
CA THR A 136 -11.48 0.28 14.34
C THR A 136 -10.74 -1.03 14.04
N LYS A 137 -11.10 -1.72 12.96
CA LYS A 137 -10.35 -2.91 12.50
C LYS A 137 -9.97 -2.83 11.03
N PRO A 138 -9.04 -1.93 10.65
CA PRO A 138 -8.61 -1.72 9.28
C PRO A 138 -8.25 -3.02 8.56
N CYS A 139 -8.56 -3.09 7.28
CA CYS A 139 -8.20 -4.24 6.46
C CYS A 139 -6.73 -4.18 6.01
N LEU A 140 -6.16 -2.98 5.92
CA LEU A 140 -4.78 -2.71 5.53
C LEU A 140 -4.20 -1.57 6.37
N TYR A 141 -2.95 -1.73 6.80
CA TYR A 141 -2.08 -0.63 7.20
C TYR A 141 -0.89 -0.57 6.26
N LEU A 142 -0.49 0.63 5.85
CA LEU A 142 0.74 0.85 5.10
C LEU A 142 1.62 1.85 5.85
N PHE A 143 2.88 1.51 6.02
CA PHE A 143 3.93 2.34 6.60
C PHE A 143 4.99 2.59 5.55
N ILE A 144 5.36 3.84 5.37
CA ILE A 144 6.39 4.30 4.45
C ILE A 144 7.44 5.01 5.29
N SER A 145 8.62 4.41 5.41
CA SER A 145 9.69 4.95 6.24
C SER A 145 11.05 4.98 5.55
N ASN A 146 12.00 5.68 6.16
CA ASN A 146 13.38 5.72 5.70
C ASN A 146 14.13 4.42 6.01
N GLU A 147 14.93 3.91 5.07
CA GLU A 147 15.81 2.77 5.33
C GLU A 147 17.01 3.15 6.19
N LEU A 148 17.66 4.29 5.89
CA LEU A 148 18.88 4.76 6.54
C LEU A 148 18.69 6.17 7.14
N PRO A 149 19.56 6.63 8.05
CA PRO A 149 19.58 8.04 8.46
C PRO A 149 19.93 8.99 7.32
N GLY A 150 19.54 10.27 7.44
CA GLY A 150 19.82 11.33 6.47
C GLY A 150 18.59 11.74 5.65
N THR A 151 18.77 12.69 4.73
CA THR A 151 17.68 13.31 3.95
C THR A 151 16.73 12.26 3.36
N PHE A 152 15.44 12.41 3.61
CA PHE A 152 14.36 11.60 3.10
C PHE A 152 13.49 12.50 2.22
N ASP A 153 13.39 12.21 0.93
CA ASP A 153 12.57 12.97 -0.04
C ASP A 153 11.92 12.00 -1.01
N VAL A 154 10.61 11.83 -0.86
CA VAL A 154 9.82 10.83 -1.58
C VAL A 154 8.54 11.49 -2.08
N GLU A 155 8.20 11.24 -3.34
CA GLU A 155 6.94 11.62 -3.94
C GLU A 155 6.15 10.36 -4.31
N ILE A 156 4.87 10.34 -3.98
CA ILE A 156 3.96 9.22 -4.21
C ILE A 156 2.80 9.72 -5.05
N ASP A 157 2.65 9.15 -6.23
CA ASP A 157 1.56 9.48 -7.15
C ASP A 157 0.29 8.75 -6.73
N TRP A 158 0.37 7.41 -6.64
CA TRP A 158 -0.77 6.60 -6.23
C TRP A 158 -0.36 5.28 -5.59
N ILE A 159 -1.30 4.71 -4.84
CA ILE A 159 -1.21 3.38 -4.21
C ILE A 159 -2.50 2.63 -4.52
N SER A 160 -2.39 1.39 -4.96
CA SER A 160 -3.56 0.54 -5.26
C SER A 160 -3.29 -0.91 -4.91
N ILE A 161 -4.35 -1.71 -4.87
CA ILE A 161 -4.27 -3.17 -4.76
C ILE A 161 -4.86 -3.75 -6.06
N SER A 162 -4.11 -4.62 -6.73
CA SER A 162 -4.60 -5.36 -7.89
C SER A 162 -4.80 -6.83 -7.54
N HIS A 163 -5.93 -7.39 -7.97
CA HIS A 163 -6.20 -8.82 -7.85
C HIS A 163 -5.53 -9.56 -9.01
N ALA A 164 -4.54 -10.40 -8.72
CA ALA A 164 -4.03 -11.31 -9.74
C ALA A 164 -5.14 -12.31 -10.10
N PHE A 165 -5.85 -12.08 -11.20
CA PHE A 165 -6.71 -13.10 -11.78
C PHE A 165 -5.80 -14.28 -12.16
N LEU A 166 -5.96 -15.40 -11.47
CA LEU A 166 -5.46 -16.69 -11.95
C LEU A 166 -6.01 -16.87 -13.35
N LYS A 167 -5.15 -16.64 -14.35
CA LYS A 167 -5.42 -16.95 -15.74
C LYS A 167 -5.60 -18.46 -15.79
N LYS A 168 -6.85 -18.90 -15.69
CA LYS A 168 -7.22 -20.32 -15.71
C LYS A 168 -6.72 -20.85 -17.04
N GLU A 169 -5.62 -21.62 -17.01
CA GLU A 169 -5.18 -22.36 -18.19
C GLU A 169 -6.33 -23.29 -18.58
N GLU A 170 -7.02 -22.95 -19.67
CA GLU A 170 -7.87 -23.87 -20.37
C GLU A 170 -6.97 -24.97 -20.94
N ARG A 171 -7.02 -26.16 -20.31
CA ARG A 171 -6.61 -27.42 -20.90
C ARG A 171 -7.83 -28.29 -21.14
#